data_AF-D0MHM7-F1
#
_entry.id   AF-D0MHM7-F1
#
_cell.length_a   1.000
_cell.length_b   1.000
_cell.length_c   1.000
_cell.angle_alpha   90.00
_cell.angle_beta   90.00
_cell.angle_gamma   90.00
#
_symmetry.space_group_name_H-M   'P 1'
#
loop_
_entity.id
_entity.type
_entity.pdbx_description
1 polymer ?
#
loop_
_entity_poly.entity_id
_entity_poly.type
_entity_poly.pdbx_seq_one_letter_code
_entity_poly.pdbx_strand_id
1 'polypeptide(L)'
;MSQRGTKHAEATSPLQEAISRDILLAEVWAWARRIGVEERLREVRIQPMTRKWASVSTRGRLTLSRDLLDQPAAFRRQVIVHELVHLKLRHGGHTKLFHALVRAYLTQYEGRDA
;
A
#
# COMPACT_ATOMS: atom_id res chain seq x y z
N MET A 1 -5.31 -11.86 2.95
CA MET A 1 -3.85 -11.73 2.78
C MET A 1 -3.24 -11.41 4.13
N SER A 2 -2.80 -12.45 4.83
CA SER A 2 -1.98 -12.30 6.04
C SER A 2 -0.59 -11.82 5.58
N GLN A 3 -0.16 -10.62 5.98
CA GLN A 3 1.19 -10.11 5.65
C GLN A 3 2.30 -10.79 6.47
N ARG A 4 2.09 -12.05 6.87
CA ARG A 4 3.12 -12.92 7.43
C ARG A 4 3.45 -13.95 6.36
N GLY A 5 4.34 -13.57 5.46
CA GLY A 5 4.92 -14.43 4.44
C GLY A 5 6.28 -13.85 4.09
N THR A 6 7.27 -14.72 3.96
CA THR A 6 8.54 -14.39 3.31
C THR A 6 8.26 -13.65 2.01
N LYS A 7 8.98 -12.55 1.75
CA LYS A 7 8.85 -11.79 0.52
C LYS A 7 9.26 -12.68 -0.65
N HIS A 8 8.30 -13.26 -1.35
CA HIS A 8 8.54 -13.79 -2.68
C HIS A 8 8.12 -12.69 -3.66
N ALA A 9 9.11 -12.06 -4.27
CA ALA A 9 8.89 -11.21 -5.42
C ALA A 9 8.57 -12.14 -6.61
N GLU A 10 7.42 -11.92 -7.24
CA GLU A 10 7.15 -12.53 -8.54
C GLU A 10 8.09 -11.88 -9.57
N ALA A 11 8.67 -12.65 -10.47
CA ALA A 11 9.67 -12.17 -11.42
C ALA A 11 9.07 -11.08 -12.32
N THR A 12 9.43 -9.83 -12.07
CA THR A 12 9.00 -8.68 -12.86
C THR A 12 9.66 -8.72 -14.24
N SER A 13 8.85 -8.46 -15.27
CA SER A 13 9.33 -8.29 -16.64
C SER A 13 10.49 -7.27 -16.69
N PRO A 14 11.56 -7.50 -17.47
CA PRO A 14 12.78 -6.68 -17.49
C PRO A 14 12.60 -5.21 -17.95
N LEU A 15 11.36 -4.77 -18.19
CA LEU A 15 10.99 -3.41 -18.63
C LEU A 15 10.38 -2.54 -17.53
N GLN A 16 10.20 -3.05 -16.30
CA GLN A 16 9.73 -2.23 -15.18
C GLN A 16 10.92 -1.59 -14.47
N GLU A 17 11.29 -0.40 -14.91
CA GLU A 17 12.26 0.44 -14.21
C GLU A 17 11.77 0.75 -12.79
N ALA A 18 12.68 0.67 -11.82
CA ALA A 18 12.42 1.04 -10.45
C ALA A 18 11.94 2.50 -10.37
N ILE A 19 10.89 2.75 -9.58
CA ILE A 19 10.40 4.12 -9.39
C ILE A 19 11.22 4.88 -8.34
N SER A 20 11.18 6.21 -8.39
CA SER A 20 11.80 7.02 -7.36
C SER A 20 10.99 7.01 -6.06
N ARG A 21 11.65 7.38 -4.96
CA ARG A 21 11.02 7.54 -3.64
C ARG A 21 9.82 8.50 -3.69
N ASP A 22 9.95 9.59 -4.44
CA ASP A 22 8.94 10.64 -4.50
C ASP A 22 7.70 10.19 -5.27
N ILE A 23 7.86 9.35 -6.30
CA ILE A 23 6.73 8.70 -6.98
C ILE A 23 5.96 7.81 -5.99
N LEU A 24 6.67 6.97 -5.21
CA LEU A 24 6.00 6.11 -4.22
C LEU A 24 5.27 6.94 -3.15
N LEU A 25 5.86 8.05 -2.71
CA LEU A 25 5.18 8.97 -1.79
C LEU A 25 3.95 9.62 -2.43
N ALA A 26 4.04 10.04 -3.69
CA ALA A 26 2.90 10.62 -4.41
C ALA A 26 1.75 9.61 -4.54
N GLU A 27 2.05 8.34 -4.83
CA GLU A 27 1.06 7.26 -4.87
C GLU A 27 0.34 7.11 -3.51
N VAL A 28 1.09 7.10 -2.41
CA VAL A 28 0.53 7.02 -1.05
C VAL A 28 -0.44 8.16 -0.78
N TRP A 29 -0.04 9.40 -1.05
CA TRP A 29 -0.88 10.57 -0.78
C TRP A 29 -2.08 10.68 -1.72
N ALA A 30 -1.95 10.23 -2.97
CA ALA A 30 -3.07 10.11 -3.89
C ALA A 30 -4.12 9.11 -3.35
N TRP A 31 -3.67 7.95 -2.89
CA TRP A 31 -4.56 6.96 -2.29
C TRP A 31 -5.15 7.39 -0.95
N ALA A 32 -4.37 8.08 -0.11
CA ALA A 32 -4.86 8.61 1.17
C ALA A 32 -6.05 9.54 0.94
N ARG A 33 -5.95 10.45 -0.05
CA ARG A 33 -7.04 11.34 -0.47
C ARG A 33 -8.23 10.57 -1.05
N ARG A 34 -8.01 9.61 -1.95
CA ARG A 34 -9.08 8.77 -2.53
C ARG A 34 -9.86 7.99 -1.46
N ILE A 35 -9.17 7.56 -0.40
CA ILE A 35 -9.76 6.78 0.70
C ILE A 35 -10.36 7.69 1.78
N GLY A 36 -9.98 8.98 1.82
CA GLY A 36 -10.42 9.94 2.84
C GLY A 36 -9.72 9.74 4.18
N VAL A 37 -8.39 9.52 4.17
CA VAL A 37 -7.55 9.32 5.36
C VAL A 37 -6.31 10.21 5.39
N GLU A 38 -6.19 11.16 4.47
CA GLU A 38 -5.07 12.09 4.36
C GLU A 38 -4.79 12.87 5.65
N GLU A 39 -5.84 13.40 6.30
CA GLU A 39 -5.74 14.11 7.59
C GLU A 39 -5.28 13.20 8.74
N ARG A 40 -5.29 11.89 8.53
CA ARG A 40 -4.94 10.89 9.54
C ARG A 40 -3.57 10.29 9.28
N LEU A 41 -3.02 10.46 8.08
CA LEU A 41 -1.69 10.02 7.73
C LEU A 41 -0.70 11.10 8.20
N ARG A 42 0.08 10.79 9.23
CA ARG A 42 0.98 11.75 9.88
C ARG A 42 2.42 11.65 9.37
N GLU A 43 2.83 10.46 8.97
CA GLU A 43 4.19 10.19 8.55
C GLU A 43 4.24 9.02 7.56
N VAL A 44 5.06 9.16 6.52
CA VAL A 44 5.35 8.09 5.56
C VAL A 44 6.86 7.84 5.53
N ARG A 45 7.28 6.63 5.91
CA ARG A 45 8.68 6.18 5.88
C ARG A 45 8.88 5.13 4.79
N ILE A 46 9.99 5.23 4.08
CA ILE A 46 10.44 4.21 3.12
C ILE A 46 11.80 3.73 3.61
N GLN A 47 11.89 2.47 4.02
CA GLN A 47 13.09 1.90 4.63
C GLN A 47 13.22 0.40 4.32
N PRO A 48 14.41 -0.21 4.48
CA PRO A 48 14.53 -1.66 4.42
C PRO A 48 13.61 -2.34 5.44
N MET A 49 12.90 -3.38 5.00
CA MET A 49 12.04 -4.22 5.84
C MET A 49 12.26 -5.67 5.45
N THR A 50 12.49 -6.58 6.39
CA THR A 50 12.79 -7.99 6.05
C THR A 50 11.56 -8.89 6.04
N ARG A 51 10.53 -8.54 6.83
CA ARG A 51 9.38 -9.41 7.10
C ARG A 51 8.07 -9.01 6.43
N LYS A 52 7.92 -7.73 6.06
CA LYS A 52 6.67 -7.17 5.54
C LYS A 52 6.96 -6.20 4.42
N TRP A 53 5.96 -6.02 3.55
CA TRP A 53 5.97 -4.99 2.52
C TRP A 53 5.63 -3.62 3.09
N ALA A 54 4.74 -3.56 4.10
CA ALA A 54 4.39 -2.34 4.76
C ALA A 54 3.84 -2.59 6.17
N SER A 55 3.62 -1.50 6.90
CA SER A 55 2.80 -1.47 8.11
C SER A 55 2.31 -0.06 8.39
N VAL A 56 1.08 0.09 8.85
CA VAL A 56 0.59 1.34 9.44
C VAL A 56 0.33 1.20 10.93
N SER A 57 0.60 2.25 11.69
CA SER A 57 0.17 2.36 13.09
C SER A 57 -1.17 3.08 13.18
N THR A 58 -1.91 2.84 14.28
CA THR A 58 -3.16 3.56 14.57
C THR A 58 -3.00 5.08 14.72
N ARG A 59 -1.76 5.55 14.96
CA ARG A 59 -1.38 6.97 15.04
C ARG A 59 -1.04 7.60 13.68
N GLY A 60 -1.16 6.85 12.58
CA GLY A 60 -0.96 7.41 11.24
C GLY A 60 0.48 7.40 10.74
N ARG A 61 1.37 6.61 11.35
CA ARG A 61 2.70 6.33 10.77
C ARG A 61 2.62 5.13 9.84
N LEU A 62 2.81 5.36 8.54
CA LEU A 62 2.95 4.35 7.51
C LEU A 62 4.43 4.09 7.23
N THR A 63 4.86 2.84 7.31
CA THR A 63 6.19 2.39 6.91
C THR A 63 6.07 1.46 5.72
N LEU A 64 6.80 1.75 4.66
CA LEU A 64 6.85 1.00 3.41
C LEU A 64 8.27 0.43 3.23
N SER A 65 8.33 -0.78 2.68
CA SER A 65 9.59 -1.41 2.30
C SER A 65 10.21 -0.67 1.11
N ARG A 66 11.54 -0.48 1.13
CA ARG A 66 12.29 0.04 -0.03
C ARG A 66 12.12 -0.84 -1.27
N ASP A 67 12.02 -2.15 -1.10
CA ASP A 67 11.80 -3.11 -2.19
C ASP A 67 10.52 -2.83 -3.01
N LEU A 68 9.57 -2.02 -2.51
CA LEU A 68 8.39 -1.61 -3.28
C LEU A 68 8.74 -0.74 -4.49
N LEU A 69 9.91 -0.09 -4.50
CA LEU A 69 10.36 0.73 -5.62
C LEU A 69 10.53 -0.12 -6.90
N ASP A 70 10.83 -1.41 -6.74
CA ASP A 70 11.07 -2.36 -7.83
C ASP A 70 9.82 -3.20 -8.18
N GLN A 71 8.69 -2.96 -7.52
CA GLN A 71 7.47 -3.74 -7.73
C GLN A 71 6.54 -3.08 -8.76
N PRO A 72 5.73 -3.87 -9.49
CA PRO A 72 4.72 -3.33 -10.41
C PRO A 72 3.76 -2.35 -9.73
N ALA A 73 3.27 -1.36 -10.48
CA ALA A 73 2.31 -0.38 -9.97
C ALA A 73 1.06 -1.03 -9.34
N ALA A 74 0.57 -2.12 -9.94
CA ALA A 74 -0.57 -2.88 -9.40
C ALA A 74 -0.27 -3.48 -8.00
N PHE A 75 0.94 -4.00 -7.81
CA PHE A 75 1.36 -4.55 -6.52
C PHE A 75 1.55 -3.44 -5.47
N ARG A 76 2.22 -2.34 -5.83
CA ARG A 76 2.38 -1.18 -4.94
C ARG A 76 1.02 -0.65 -4.49
N ARG A 77 0.09 -0.49 -5.44
CA ARG A 77 -1.30 -0.10 -5.19
C ARG A 77 -1.97 -1.02 -4.16
N GLN A 78 -1.86 -2.33 -4.35
CA GLN A 78 -2.45 -3.31 -3.42
C GLN A 78 -1.92 -3.15 -1.99
N VAL A 79 -0.60 -2.99 -1.84
CA VAL A 79 0.05 -2.80 -0.52
C VAL A 79 -0.40 -1.48 0.12
N ILE A 80 -0.38 -0.38 -0.64
CA ILE A 80 -0.76 0.95 -0.15
C ILE A 80 -2.23 0.96 0.30
N VAL A 81 -3.15 0.48 -0.54
CA VAL A 81 -4.59 0.43 -0.22
C VAL A 81 -4.83 -0.42 1.02
N HIS A 82 -4.16 -1.57 1.15
CA HIS A 82 -4.30 -2.44 2.31
C HIS A 82 -3.98 -1.70 3.63
N GLU A 83 -2.85 -1.00 3.68
CA GLU A 83 -2.46 -0.24 4.87
C GLU A 83 -3.37 0.96 5.13
N LEU A 84 -3.76 1.69 4.10
CA LEU A 84 -4.64 2.85 4.28
C LEU A 84 -6.06 2.44 4.71
N VAL A 85 -6.54 1.25 4.34
CA VAL A 85 -7.80 0.70 4.87
C VAL A 85 -7.67 0.31 6.34
N HIS A 86 -6.53 -0.26 6.77
CA HIS A 86 -6.25 -0.43 8.22
C HIS A 86 -6.33 0.89 8.96
N LEU A 87 -5.71 1.93 8.41
CA LEU A 87 -5.78 3.26 8.99
C LEU A 87 -7.23 3.75 9.04
N LYS A 88 -8.00 3.61 7.96
CA LYS A 88 -9.41 4.02 7.89
C LYS A 88 -10.23 3.39 9.01
N LEU A 89 -10.14 2.07 9.16
CA LEU A 89 -11.00 1.29 10.05
C LEU A 89 -10.56 1.26 11.51
N ARG A 90 -9.29 1.61 11.80
CA ARG A 90 -8.72 1.65 13.16
C ARG A 90 -8.76 0.31 13.91
N HIS A 91 -9.04 -0.78 13.21
CA HIS A 91 -9.00 -2.12 13.76
C HIS A 91 -7.83 -2.88 13.14
N GLY A 92 -7.10 -3.66 13.93
CA GLY A 92 -5.95 -4.44 13.44
C GLY A 92 -6.34 -5.71 12.68
N GLY A 93 -7.63 -6.04 12.61
CA GLY A 93 -8.15 -7.28 12.02
C GLY A 93 -8.55 -7.14 10.55
N HIS A 94 -8.42 -8.23 9.80
CA HIS A 94 -8.95 -8.37 8.44
C HIS A 94 -10.41 -8.86 8.49
N THR A 95 -11.32 -7.98 8.92
CA THR A 95 -12.75 -8.29 8.99
C THR A 95 -13.38 -8.43 7.59
N LYS A 96 -14.64 -8.89 7.52
CA LYS A 96 -15.39 -8.89 6.24
C LYS A 96 -15.46 -7.49 5.62
N LEU A 97 -15.68 -6.46 6.44
CA LEU A 97 -15.68 -5.06 6.00
C LEU A 97 -14.31 -4.62 5.45
N PHE A 98 -13.21 -5.01 6.11
CA PHE A 98 -11.86 -4.75 5.61
C PHE A 98 -11.68 -5.28 4.19
N HIS A 99 -12.02 -6.54 3.96
CA HIS A 99 -11.87 -7.17 2.66
C HIS A 99 -12.77 -6.55 1.60
N ALA A 100 -14.01 -6.20 1.96
CA ALA A 100 -14.93 -5.52 1.08
C ALA A 100 -14.39 -4.15 0.64
N LEU A 101 -13.86 -3.35 1.56
CA LEU A 101 -13.30 -2.03 1.25
C LEU A 101 -12.03 -2.12 0.40
N VAL A 102 -11.09 -3.01 0.74
CA VAL A 102 -9.89 -3.21 -0.09
C VAL A 102 -10.29 -3.58 -1.52
N ARG A 103 -11.21 -4.54 -1.68
CA ARG A 103 -11.71 -4.94 -3.01
C ARG A 103 -12.34 -3.77 -3.75
N ALA A 104 -13.25 -3.04 -3.11
CA ALA A 104 -13.93 -1.90 -3.73
C ALA A 104 -12.97 -0.82 -4.22
N TYR A 105 -11.94 -0.47 -3.43
CA TYR A 105 -10.94 0.51 -3.83
C TYR A 105 -10.04 0.01 -4.98
N LEU A 106 -9.72 -1.27 -5.03
CA LEU A 106 -8.92 -1.82 -6.13
C LEU A 106 -9.74 -1.89 -7.42
N THR A 107 -10.96 -2.41 -7.38
CA THR A 107 -11.81 -2.58 -8.59
C THR A 107 -12.30 -1.25 -9.15
N GLN A 108 -12.63 -0.27 -8.30
CA GLN A 108 -13.12 1.05 -8.75
C GLN A 108 -12.10 1.81 -9.62
N TYR A 109 -10.81 1.51 -9.45
CA TYR A 109 -9.70 2.22 -10.11
C TYR A 109 -8.89 1.33 -11.06
N GLU A 110 -9.26 0.07 -11.28
CA GLU A 110 -8.67 -0.78 -12.32
C GLU A 110 -9.00 -0.28 -13.73
N GLY A 111 -10.13 0.40 -13.95
CA GLY A 111 -10.58 0.90 -15.26
C GLY A 111 -10.41 2.41 -15.50
N ARG A 112 -9.76 3.15 -14.60
CA ARG A 112 -9.53 4.61 -14.76
C ARG A 112 -8.08 4.99 -15.13
N ASP A 113 -7.17 4.01 -15.05
CA ASP A 113 -5.74 4.18 -15.33
C ASP A 113 -5.32 3.45 -16.63
N ALA A 114 -6.27 3.14 -17.53
CA ALA A 114 -6.07 2.49 -18.83
C ALA A 114 -6.31 3.49 -19.99
#